data_AF-A0AB35U4U7-F1
#
_entry.id   AF-A0AB35U4U7-F1
#
_cell.length_a   1.000
_cell.length_b   1.000
_cell.length_c   1.000
_cell.angle_alpha   90.00
_cell.angle_beta   90.00
_cell.angle_gamma   90.00
#
_symmetry.space_group_name_H-M   'P 1'
#
loop_
_entity.id
_entity.type
_entity.pdbx_description
1 polymer ?
#
loop_
_entity_poly.entity_id
_entity_poly.type
_entity_poly.pdbx_seq_one_letter_code
_entity_poly.pdbx_strand_id
1 'polypeptide(L)'
;MTRTDSVGNTFSTRVNMYSPLYYLLPSSAGYNTSKVASYFRINTGIFQSDTAVTTEANLVLALKNYGADTDYSFVWGLGHTMAERTGSSTTNFIAWVNECMGTQA
;
A
#
# COMPACT_ATOMS: atom_id res chain seq x y z
N MET A 1 -22.12 1.92 -27.15
CA MET A 1 -21.25 3.08 -26.86
C MET A 1 -20.69 2.89 -25.47
N THR A 2 -19.37 2.79 -25.31
CA THR A 2 -18.74 2.67 -23.98
C THR A 2 -18.81 4.02 -23.29
N ARG A 3 -19.38 4.09 -22.09
CA ARG A 3 -19.49 5.34 -21.34
C ARG A 3 -18.09 5.79 -20.90
N THR A 4 -17.67 6.96 -21.37
CA THR A 4 -16.41 7.61 -21.01
C THR A 4 -16.66 8.80 -20.09
N ASP A 5 -15.67 9.13 -19.25
CA ASP A 5 -15.69 10.36 -18.45
C ASP A 5 -15.27 11.60 -19.26
N SER A 6 -15.21 12.76 -18.58
CA SER A 6 -14.86 14.05 -19.19
C SER A 6 -13.44 14.13 -19.76
N VAL A 7 -12.57 13.18 -19.45
CA VAL A 7 -11.19 13.10 -19.97
C VAL A 7 -10.96 11.86 -20.83
N GLY A 8 -12.04 11.20 -21.27
CA GLY A 8 -12.00 10.10 -22.25
C GLY A 8 -11.71 8.71 -21.68
N ASN A 9 -11.65 8.53 -20.35
CA ASN A 9 -11.43 7.21 -19.75
C ASN A 9 -12.73 6.42 -19.59
N THR A 10 -12.65 5.11 -19.78
CA THR A 10 -13.78 4.22 -19.50
C THR A 10 -13.93 3.97 -18.00
N PHE A 11 -15.12 3.54 -17.57
CA PHE A 11 -15.34 3.10 -16.19
C PHE A 11 -14.37 1.98 -15.77
N SER A 12 -14.15 0.96 -16.62
CA SER A 12 -13.19 -0.11 -16.31
C SER A 12 -11.77 0.41 -16.15
N THR A 13 -11.34 1.36 -16.99
CA THR A 13 -10.03 2.01 -16.83
C THR A 13 -9.91 2.67 -15.46
N ARG A 14 -10.95 3.39 -15.03
CA ARG A 14 -10.96 4.04 -13.71
C ARG A 14 -10.89 3.04 -12.57
N VAL A 15 -11.71 1.98 -12.59
CA VAL A 15 -11.70 0.95 -11.56
C VAL A 15 -10.32 0.28 -11.45
N ASN A 16 -9.69 -0.02 -12.59
CA ASN A 16 -8.34 -0.57 -12.62
C ASN A 16 -7.31 0.38 -11.99
N MET A 17 -7.39 1.68 -12.31
CA MET A 17 -6.48 2.68 -11.75
C MET A 17 -6.58 2.85 -10.23
N TYR A 18 -7.75 2.56 -9.63
CA TYR A 18 -7.98 2.70 -8.19
C TYR A 18 -7.31 1.59 -7.35
N SER A 19 -6.97 0.45 -7.94
CA SER A 19 -6.38 -0.67 -7.22
C SER A 19 -4.86 -0.68 -7.37
N PRO A 20 -4.07 -0.56 -6.28
CA PRO A 20 -2.62 -0.73 -6.36
C PRO A 20 -2.22 -2.10 -6.93
N LEU A 21 -3.01 -3.15 -6.65
CA LEU A 21 -2.76 -4.50 -7.16
C LEU A 21 -2.78 -4.59 -8.69
N TYR A 22 -3.50 -3.68 -9.37
CA TYR A 22 -3.52 -3.61 -10.84
C TYR A 22 -2.13 -3.39 -11.43
N TYR A 23 -1.25 -2.70 -10.71
CA TYR A 23 0.11 -2.40 -11.17
C TYR A 23 1.15 -3.41 -10.66
N LEU A 24 0.82 -4.18 -9.62
CA LEU A 24 1.73 -5.09 -8.93
C LEU A 24 1.60 -6.55 -9.39
N LEU A 25 0.43 -6.98 -9.85
CA LEU A 25 0.19 -8.39 -10.18
C LEU A 25 0.52 -8.69 -11.66
N PRO A 26 1.37 -9.69 -11.97
CA PRO A 26 1.71 -10.07 -13.34
C PRO A 26 0.52 -10.47 -14.23
N SER A 27 -0.58 -10.91 -13.62
CA SER A 27 -1.83 -11.26 -14.32
C SER A 27 -2.65 -10.06 -14.77
N SER A 28 -2.28 -8.85 -14.33
CA SER A 28 -2.96 -7.61 -14.66
C SER A 28 -2.35 -6.94 -15.89
N ALA A 29 -3.19 -6.35 -16.75
CA ALA A 29 -2.74 -5.53 -17.87
C ALA A 29 -1.95 -4.28 -17.44
N GLY A 30 -2.07 -3.85 -16.18
CA GLY A 30 -1.32 -2.72 -15.61
C GLY A 30 0.08 -3.06 -15.10
N TYR A 31 0.46 -4.33 -15.10
CA TYR A 31 1.76 -4.75 -14.60
C TYR A 31 2.90 -4.07 -15.35
N ASN A 32 3.86 -3.49 -14.61
CA ASN A 32 5.01 -2.73 -15.15
C ASN A 32 4.64 -1.49 -15.99
N THR A 33 3.40 -0.99 -15.89
CA THR A 33 2.98 0.25 -16.57
C THR A 33 3.15 1.50 -15.72
N SER A 34 3.46 1.36 -14.43
CA SER A 34 3.71 2.46 -13.50
C SER A 34 5.12 2.37 -12.90
N LYS A 35 5.63 3.50 -12.40
CA LYS A 35 6.88 3.54 -11.65
C LYS A 35 6.58 3.30 -10.16
N VAL A 36 6.59 2.04 -9.75
CA VAL A 36 6.37 1.64 -8.35
C VAL A 36 7.50 2.17 -7.46
N ALA A 37 7.17 2.62 -6.25
CA ALA A 37 8.14 3.09 -5.27
C ALA A 37 9.05 1.95 -4.78
N SER A 38 10.27 2.26 -4.33
CA SER A 38 11.20 1.25 -3.83
C SER A 38 10.91 0.80 -2.39
N TYR A 39 10.36 1.70 -1.57
CA TYR A 39 10.15 1.50 -0.13
C TYR A 39 8.69 1.70 0.24
N PHE A 40 8.13 0.77 1.02
CA PHE A 40 6.78 0.82 1.56
C PHE A 40 6.80 0.53 3.05
N ARG A 41 5.90 1.21 3.77
CA ARG A 41 5.60 0.94 5.18
C ARG A 41 4.10 0.79 5.36
N ILE A 42 3.65 -0.40 5.79
CA ILE A 42 2.22 -0.71 5.95
C ILE A 42 1.95 -1.24 7.36
N ASN A 43 1.26 -0.42 8.17
CA ASN A 43 0.86 -0.81 9.52
C ASN A 43 -0.67 -0.85 9.63
N THR A 44 -1.20 -1.93 10.19
CA THR A 44 -2.65 -2.08 10.38
C THR A 44 -2.95 -2.66 11.76
N GLY A 45 -4.02 -2.17 12.38
CA GLY A 45 -4.54 -2.74 13.63
C GLY A 45 -5.40 -3.96 13.32
N ILE A 46 -5.15 -5.11 13.96
CA ILE A 46 -5.87 -6.36 13.64
C ILE A 46 -7.37 -6.27 13.98
N PHE A 47 -7.75 -5.39 14.91
CA PHE A 47 -9.13 -5.23 15.36
C PHE A 47 -9.87 -4.12 14.59
N GLN A 48 -9.29 -3.60 13.50
CA GLN A 48 -9.98 -2.64 12.65
C GLN A 48 -11.18 -3.29 11.95
N SER A 49 -12.26 -2.52 11.79
CA SER A 49 -13.54 -3.00 11.21
C SER A 49 -13.89 -2.33 9.88
N ASP A 50 -13.04 -1.42 9.40
CA ASP A 50 -13.32 -0.56 8.26
C ASP A 50 -13.02 -1.27 6.93
N THR A 51 -12.08 -2.21 6.94
CA THR A 51 -11.79 -3.09 5.81
C THR A 51 -11.28 -4.45 6.29
N ALA A 52 -11.39 -5.49 5.47
CA ALA A 52 -10.81 -6.77 5.82
C ALA A 52 -9.29 -6.67 5.89
N VAL A 53 -8.67 -7.16 6.98
CA VAL A 53 -7.19 -7.19 7.19
C VAL A 53 -6.43 -7.87 6.04
N THR A 54 -7.12 -8.75 5.29
CA THR A 54 -6.58 -9.39 4.08
C THR A 54 -6.26 -8.38 2.98
N THR A 55 -6.85 -7.19 2.98
CA THR A 55 -6.59 -6.14 1.99
C THR A 55 -5.13 -5.69 2.09
N GLU A 56 -4.69 -5.32 3.29
CA GLU A 56 -3.31 -4.91 3.56
C GLU A 56 -2.36 -6.11 3.45
N ALA A 57 -2.75 -7.29 3.92
CA ALA A 57 -1.92 -8.49 3.80
C ALA A 57 -1.64 -8.89 2.34
N ASN A 58 -2.66 -8.84 1.48
CA ASN A 58 -2.49 -9.11 0.05
C ASN A 58 -1.62 -8.04 -0.62
N LEU A 59 -1.76 -6.77 -0.24
CA LEU A 59 -0.91 -5.70 -0.77
C LEU A 59 0.55 -5.88 -0.36
N VAL A 60 0.81 -6.17 0.91
CA VAL A 60 2.17 -6.48 1.43
C VAL A 60 2.77 -7.64 0.64
N LEU A 61 2.02 -8.73 0.45
CA LEU A 61 2.52 -9.89 -0.29
C LEU A 61 2.80 -9.54 -1.76
N ALA A 62 1.91 -8.78 -2.41
CA ALA A 62 2.10 -8.34 -3.79
C ALA A 62 3.35 -7.45 -3.94
N LEU A 63 3.58 -6.51 -3.01
CA LEU A 63 4.76 -5.64 -3.00
C LEU A 63 6.06 -6.42 -2.82
N LYS A 64 6.09 -7.36 -1.88
CA LYS A 64 7.25 -8.24 -1.67
C LYS A 64 7.55 -9.09 -2.90
N ASN A 65 6.53 -9.66 -3.52
CA ASN A 65 6.68 -10.44 -4.75
C ASN A 65 7.08 -9.58 -5.96
N TYR A 66 6.71 -8.29 -5.95
CA TYR A 66 7.14 -7.31 -6.94
C TYR A 66 8.61 -6.88 -6.77
N GLY A 67 9.21 -7.15 -5.59
CA GLY A 67 10.59 -6.80 -5.27
C GLY A 67 10.77 -5.45 -4.57
N ALA A 68 9.68 -4.86 -4.06
CA ALA A 68 9.76 -3.65 -3.25
C ALA A 68 10.18 -3.97 -1.81
N ASP A 69 10.99 -3.10 -1.21
CA ASP A 69 11.30 -3.18 0.22
C ASP A 69 10.06 -2.75 1.02
N THR A 70 9.54 -3.66 1.85
CA THR A 70 8.23 -3.52 2.49
C THR A 70 8.36 -3.81 3.98
N ASP A 71 8.41 -2.75 4.78
CA ASP A 71 8.21 -2.82 6.23
C ASP A 71 6.70 -2.94 6.51
N TYR A 72 6.32 -3.83 7.41
CA TYR A 72 4.92 -4.03 7.75
C TYR A 72 4.70 -4.52 9.18
N SER A 73 3.59 -4.08 9.77
CA SER A 73 3.19 -4.55 11.10
C SER A 73 1.67 -4.68 11.22
N PHE A 74 1.23 -5.90 11.55
CA PHE A 74 -0.13 -6.21 11.96
C PHE A 74 -0.18 -6.16 13.50
N VAL A 75 -0.77 -5.11 14.06
CA VAL A 75 -0.71 -4.81 15.49
C VAL A 75 -1.95 -5.32 16.21
N TRP A 76 -1.74 -6.23 17.16
CA TRP A 76 -2.82 -6.78 17.98
C TRP A 76 -3.46 -5.73 18.87
N GLY A 77 -4.78 -5.83 19.08
CA GLY A 77 -5.51 -4.97 20.02
C GLY A 77 -5.79 -3.55 19.52
N LEU A 78 -5.31 -3.17 18.34
CA LEU A 78 -5.58 -1.86 17.74
C LEU A 78 -6.66 -1.96 16.67
N GLY A 79 -7.55 -0.96 16.66
CA GLY A 79 -8.59 -0.77 15.64
C GLY A 79 -8.10 0.06 14.45
N HIS A 80 -9.02 0.82 13.82
CA HIS A 80 -8.68 1.75 12.74
C HIS A 80 -7.90 2.96 13.31
N THR A 81 -6.58 2.91 13.21
CA THR A 81 -5.67 3.97 13.69
C THR A 81 -4.31 3.87 12.98
N MET A 82 -3.44 4.85 13.22
CA MET A 82 -2.02 4.77 12.85
C MET A 82 -1.31 3.77 13.77
N ALA A 83 -1.45 2.49 13.43
CA ALA A 83 -1.03 1.38 14.30
C ALA A 83 0.49 1.33 14.47
N GLU A 84 0.93 1.28 15.73
CA GLU A 84 2.33 1.11 16.10
C GLU A 84 2.42 0.12 17.25
N ARG A 85 3.49 -0.69 17.30
CA ARG A 85 3.70 -1.62 18.43
C ARG A 85 4.08 -0.88 19.71
N THR A 86 4.84 0.21 19.55
CA THR A 86 5.37 1.06 20.62
C THR A 86 5.65 2.46 20.10
N GLY A 87 5.63 3.46 20.98
CA GLY A 87 5.95 4.83 20.61
C GLY A 87 4.82 5.54 19.84
N SER A 88 5.16 6.63 19.17
CA SER A 88 4.21 7.41 18.37
C SER A 88 4.38 7.14 16.88
N SER A 89 3.27 7.13 16.14
CA SER A 89 3.30 6.95 14.68
C SER A 89 4.13 8.00 13.97
N THR A 90 4.06 9.26 14.42
CA THR A 90 4.86 10.37 13.86
C THR A 90 6.35 10.14 14.04
N THR A 91 6.80 9.81 15.26
CA THR A 91 8.22 9.57 15.53
C THR A 91 8.74 8.37 14.73
N ASN A 92 7.99 7.27 14.72
CA ASN A 92 8.38 6.04 14.02
C ASN A 92 8.42 6.27 12.50
N PHE A 93 7.45 6.99 11.94
CA PHE A 93 7.42 7.32 10.52
C PHE A 93 8.62 8.20 10.10
N ILE A 94 8.93 9.24 10.86
CA ILE A 94 10.09 10.11 10.58
C ILE A 94 11.40 9.31 10.63
N ALA A 95 11.55 8.43 11.63
CA ALA A 95 12.72 7.56 11.73
C ALA A 95 12.85 6.64 10.51
N TRP A 96 11.77 6.00 10.08
CA TRP A 96 11.75 5.14 8.88
C TRP A 96 12.08 5.91 7.60
N VAL A 97 11.57 7.14 7.43
CA VAL A 97 11.93 7.98 6.28
C VAL A 97 13.43 8.29 6.27
N ASN A 98 14.01 8.63 7.42
CA ASN A 98 15.44 8.90 7.54
C ASN A 98 16.28 7.64 7.21
N GLU A 99 15.83 6.46 7.61
CA GLU A 99 16.46 5.19 7.25
C GLU A 99 16.44 4.97 5.73
N CYS A 100 15.30 5.16 5.08
CA CYS A 100 15.17 5.03 3.62
C CYS A 100 16.08 6.01 2.87
N MET A 101 16.33 7.19 3.44
CA MET A 101 17.19 8.22 2.86
C MET A 101 18.68 8.02 3.18
N GLY A 102 19.03 7.06 4.05
CA GLY A 102 20.40 6.88 4.53
C GLY A 102 20.90 8.06 5.38
N THR A 103 20.00 8.82 6.01
CA THR A 103 20.34 10.01 6.82
C THR A 103 20.49 9.70 8.32
N GLN A 104 20.53 8.42 8.70
CA GLN A 104 20.85 8.02 10.07
C GLN A 104 22.36 8.20 10.32
N ALA A 105 22.69 9.05 11.29
CA ALA A 105 24.07 9.31 11.74
C ALA A 105 24.61 8.17 12.60
#